data_AF-A0A920QZC9-F1
#
_entry.id   AF-A0A920QZC9-F1
#
_cell.length_a   1.000
_cell.length_b   1.000
_cell.length_c   1.000
_cell.angle_alpha   90.00
_cell.angle_beta   90.00
_cell.angle_gamma   90.00
#
_symmetry.space_group_name_H-M   'P 1'
#
loop_
_entity.id
_entity.type
_entity.pdbx_description
1 polymer ?
#
loop_
_entity_poly.entity_id
_entity_poly.type
_entity_poly.pdbx_seq_one_letter_code
_entity_poly.pdbx_strand_id
1 'polypeptide(L)'
;MELLLIFSVGLVSGFCGVLVGAGGGFIASPILLILFKLSPEEVAGTSLALVAVNTSAAAFSYIKEGFADRRSALLFAVSAIPGSVIAPFAVKATDPKNFRIIFGFVFLGFVYIFNI
;
A
#
# COMPACT_ATOMS: atom_id res chain seq x y z
N MET A 1 17.61 21.53 4.97
CA MET A 1 17.44 20.56 6.07
C MET A 1 16.25 19.65 5.82
N GLU A 2 15.09 20.20 5.46
CA GLU A 2 13.89 19.40 5.15
C GLU A 2 14.06 18.41 3.98
N LEU A 3 14.76 18.80 2.90
CA LEU A 3 15.01 17.91 1.76
C LEU A 3 15.74 16.60 2.16
N LEU A 4 16.69 16.73 3.09
CA LEU A 4 17.48 15.62 3.63
C LEU A 4 16.61 14.68 4.47
N LEU A 5 15.62 15.25 5.17
CA LEU A 5 14.66 14.53 5.99
C LEU A 5 13.66 13.77 5.11
N ILE A 6 13.11 14.42 4.07
CA ILE A 6 12.22 13.78 3.08
C ILE A 6 12.95 12.64 2.36
N PHE A 7 14.20 12.86 1.95
CA PHE A 7 15.01 11.82 1.30
C PHE A 7 15.22 10.62 2.22
N SER A 8 15.56 10.87 3.49
CA SER A 8 15.76 9.81 4.49
C SER A 8 14.47 9.02 4.75
N VAL A 9 13.33 9.70 4.82
CA VAL A 9 12.01 9.07 4.97
C VAL A 9 11.66 8.21 3.76
N GLY A 10 11.91 8.71 2.54
CA GLY A 10 11.73 7.93 1.31
C GLY A 10 12.58 6.67 1.30
N LEU A 11 13.86 6.79 1.70
CA LEU A 11 14.80 5.68 1.72
C LEU A 11 14.44 4.63 2.77
N VAL A 12 14.13 5.05 4.01
CA VAL A 12 13.72 4.13 5.09
C VAL A 12 12.37 3.49 4.78
N SER A 13 11.36 4.27 4.39
CA SER A 13 10.04 3.72 4.10
C SER A 13 10.05 2.80 2.88
N GLY A 14 10.88 3.10 1.87
CA GLY A 14 11.06 2.22 0.71
C GLY A 14 11.79 0.94 1.08
N PHE A 15 12.91 1.03 1.78
CA PHE A 15 13.67 -0.14 2.20
C PHE A 15 12.84 -1.08 3.08
N CYS A 16 12.27 -0.56 4.17
CA CYS A 16 11.39 -1.33 5.05
C CYS A 16 10.12 -1.79 4.32
N GLY A 17 9.56 -0.94 3.45
CA GLY A 17 8.35 -1.23 2.69
C GLY A 17 8.50 -2.38 1.71
N VAL A 18 9.66 -2.48 1.05
CA VAL A 18 9.99 -3.58 0.14
C VAL A 18 10.27 -4.86 0.93
N LEU A 19 11.01 -4.78 2.04
CA LEU A 19 11.28 -5.95 2.90
C LEU A 19 10.00 -6.56 3.50
N VAL A 20 9.07 -5.72 3.96
CA VAL A 20 7.78 -6.16 4.50
C VAL A 20 6.82 -6.60 3.40
N GLY A 21 7.06 -6.19 2.14
CA GLY A 21 6.18 -6.47 1.00
C GLY A 21 4.93 -5.59 0.93
N ALA A 22 4.81 -4.57 1.78
CA ALA A 22 3.65 -3.66 1.85
C ALA A 22 3.81 -2.38 1.02
N GLY A 23 4.95 -2.16 0.35
CA GLY A 23 5.17 -1.03 -0.55
C GLY A 23 5.53 0.30 0.12
N GLY A 24 5.73 0.32 1.44
CA GLY A 24 6.30 1.47 2.18
C GLY A 24 5.32 2.60 2.51
N GLY A 25 4.13 2.63 1.89
CA GLY A 25 3.09 3.62 2.15
C GLY A 25 2.58 3.62 3.59
N PHE A 26 2.55 2.46 4.25
CA PHE A 26 2.21 2.34 5.67
C PHE A 26 3.17 3.13 6.59
N ILE A 27 4.44 3.25 6.22
CA ILE A 27 5.45 4.04 6.96
C ILE A 27 5.43 5.50 6.49
N ALA A 28 5.33 5.74 5.18
CA ALA A 28 5.36 7.08 4.62
C ALA A 28 4.12 7.91 5.03
N SER A 29 2.93 7.32 5.07
CA SER A 29 1.68 8.03 5.38
C SER A 29 1.68 8.71 6.75
N PRO A 30 1.98 8.03 7.88
CA PRO A 30 2.01 8.69 9.19
C PRO A 30 3.13 9.73 9.29
N ILE A 31 4.27 9.52 8.61
CA ILE A 31 5.37 10.48 8.63
C ILE A 31 4.97 11.77 7.88
N LEU A 32 4.37 11.65 6.70
CA LEU A 32 3.90 12.80 5.93
C LEU A 32 2.79 13.57 6.68
N LEU A 33 1.90 12.86 7.34
CA LEU A 33 0.80 13.47 8.08
C LEU A 33 1.26 14.15 9.37
N ILE A 34 2.16 13.53 10.14
CA ILE A 34 2.58 14.02 11.46
C ILE A 34 3.74 15.01 11.37
N LEU A 35 4.80 14.69 10.60
CA LEU A 35 5.99 15.56 10.50
C LEU A 35 5.77 16.71 9.53
N PHE A 36 5.19 16.43 8.35
CA PHE A 36 5.04 17.43 7.28
C PHE A 36 3.68 18.14 7.32
N LYS A 37 2.75 17.71 8.18
CA LYS A 37 1.42 18.32 8.39
C LYS A 37 0.65 18.56 7.09
N LEU A 38 0.87 17.70 6.09
CA LEU A 38 0.18 17.73 4.82
C LEU A 38 -1.30 17.40 5.02
N SER A 39 -2.15 17.88 4.12
CA SER A 39 -3.56 17.53 4.15
C SER A 39 -3.75 16.02 3.92
N PRO A 40 -4.80 15.39 4.48
CA PRO A 40 -5.06 13.96 4.27
C PRO A 40 -5.15 13.56 2.80
N GLU A 41 -5.62 14.47 1.95
CA GLU A 41 -5.74 14.31 0.50
C GLU A 41 -4.35 14.27 -0.17
N GLU A 42 -3.45 15.17 0.20
CA GLU A 42 -2.07 15.19 -0.28
C GLU A 42 -1.28 13.97 0.19
N VAL A 43 -1.45 13.56 1.45
CA VAL A 43 -0.80 12.37 2.01
C VAL A 43 -1.26 11.11 1.28
N ALA A 44 -2.57 10.97 1.01
CA ALA A 44 -3.12 9.83 0.29
C ALA A 44 -2.55 9.74 -1.13
N GLY A 45 -2.55 10.85 -1.88
CA GLY A 45 -1.99 10.89 -3.24
C GLY A 45 -0.48 10.58 -3.27
N THR A 46 0.29 11.21 -2.36
CA THR A 46 1.74 11.07 -2.31
C THR A 46 2.17 9.67 -1.88
N SER A 47 1.49 9.09 -0.89
CA SER A 47 1.78 7.72 -0.42
C SER A 47 1.45 6.68 -1.49
N LEU A 48 0.35 6.84 -2.23
CA LEU A 48 0.01 5.98 -3.37
C LEU A 48 1.07 6.04 -4.47
N ALA A 49 1.54 7.25 -4.82
CA ALA A 49 2.61 7.41 -5.81
C ALA A 49 3.92 6.75 -5.35
N LEU A 50 4.28 6.95 -4.07
CA LEU A 50 5.47 6.34 -3.47
C LEU A 50 5.39 4.81 -3.46
N VAL A 51 4.23 4.25 -3.08
CA VAL A 51 3.99 2.81 -3.12
C VAL A 51 4.14 2.30 -4.54
N ALA A 52 3.52 2.94 -5.53
CA ALA A 52 3.56 2.51 -6.92
C ALA A 52 5.01 2.42 -7.45
N VAL A 53 5.85 3.41 -7.15
CA VAL A 53 7.27 3.41 -7.54
C VAL A 53 8.04 2.29 -6.83
N ASN A 54 7.89 2.18 -5.50
CA ASN A 54 8.60 1.17 -4.71
C ASN A 54 8.21 -0.26 -5.10
N THR A 55 6.92 -0.54 -5.25
CA THR A 55 6.44 -1.88 -5.61
C THR A 55 6.83 -2.24 -7.03
N SER A 56 6.90 -1.26 -7.96
CA SER A 56 7.37 -1.50 -9.33
C SER A 56 8.86 -1.83 -9.35
N ALA A 57 9.68 -1.07 -8.62
CA ALA A 57 11.11 -1.33 -8.49
C ALA A 57 11.39 -2.69 -7.83
N ALA A 58 10.64 -3.01 -6.77
CA ALA A 58 10.69 -4.30 -6.11
C ALA A 58 10.31 -5.43 -7.08
N ALA A 59 9.14 -5.34 -7.73
CA ALA A 59 8.67 -6.35 -8.68
C ALA A 59 9.69 -6.61 -9.78
N PHE A 60 10.28 -5.56 -10.36
CA PHE A 60 11.35 -5.70 -11.36
C PHE A 60 12.54 -6.47 -10.81
N SER A 61 12.99 -6.14 -9.59
CA SER A 61 14.12 -6.78 -8.94
C SER A 61 13.84 -8.27 -8.63
N TYR A 62 12.67 -8.58 -8.06
CA TYR A 62 12.26 -9.96 -7.76
C TYR A 62 12.07 -10.82 -9.03
N ILE A 63 11.57 -10.25 -10.12
CA ILE A 63 11.45 -10.94 -11.41
C ILE A 63 12.82 -11.21 -12.03
N LYS A 64 13.75 -10.24 -11.92
CA LYS A 64 15.11 -10.36 -12.46
C LYS A 64 15.93 -11.42 -11.73
N GLU A 65 15.82 -11.48 -10.39
CA GLU A 65 16.51 -12.46 -9.54
C GLU A 65 15.89 -13.87 -9.62
N GLY A 66 14.72 -14.03 -10.27
CA GLY A 66 14.05 -15.32 -10.42
C GLY A 66 13.29 -15.79 -9.16
N PHE A 67 13.18 -14.95 -8.13
CA PHE A 67 12.41 -15.25 -6.91
C PHE A 67 10.88 -15.17 -7.11
N ALA A 68 10.42 -14.50 -8.17
CA ALA A 68 8.99 -14.34 -8.43
C ALA A 68 8.39 -15.49 -9.26
N ASP A 69 7.39 -16.17 -8.71
CA ASP A 69 6.50 -17.03 -9.49
C ASP A 69 5.62 -16.17 -10.41
N ARG A 70 5.98 -16.17 -11.70
CA ARG A 70 5.30 -15.38 -12.73
C ARG A 70 3.83 -15.73 -12.90
N ARG A 71 3.44 -16.99 -12.67
CA ARG A 71 2.05 -17.44 -12.81
C ARG A 71 1.21 -16.89 -11.68
N SER A 72 1.70 -17.02 -10.45
CA SER A 72 1.05 -16.45 -9.26
C SER A 72 1.00 -14.92 -9.35
N ALA A 73 2.09 -14.26 -9.75
CA ALA A 73 2.14 -12.82 -9.95
C ALA A 73 1.11 -12.34 -10.99
N LEU A 74 0.93 -13.05 -12.10
CA LEU A 74 -0.06 -12.71 -13.11
C LEU A 74 -1.50 -12.88 -12.58
N LEU A 75 -1.79 -13.96 -11.84
CA LEU A 75 -3.10 -14.16 -11.22
C LEU A 75 -3.44 -13.07 -10.21
N PHE A 76 -2.46 -12.66 -9.40
CA PHE A 76 -2.62 -11.53 -8.48
C PHE A 76 -2.82 -10.21 -9.24
N ALA A 77 -2.06 -9.95 -10.31
CA ALA A 77 -2.22 -8.73 -11.09
C ALA A 77 -3.61 -8.64 -11.74
N VAL A 78 -4.08 -9.73 -12.35
CA VAL A 78 -5.39 -9.78 -13.05
C VAL A 78 -6.56 -9.61 -12.07
N SER A 79 -6.42 -10.04 -10.82
CA SER A 79 -7.44 -9.82 -9.79
C SER A 79 -7.33 -8.45 -9.10
N ALA A 80 -6.12 -7.99 -8.81
CA ALA A 80 -5.87 -6.75 -8.08
C ALA A 80 -6.14 -5.49 -8.93
N ILE A 81 -5.83 -5.50 -10.22
CA ILE A 81 -6.06 -4.33 -11.09
C ILE A 81 -7.55 -3.95 -11.15
N PRO A 82 -8.48 -4.83 -11.57
CA PRO A 82 -9.90 -4.48 -11.59
C PRO A 82 -10.43 -4.21 -10.18
N GLY A 83 -9.96 -4.95 -9.17
CA GLY A 83 -10.33 -4.71 -7.77
C GLY A 83 -9.98 -3.30 -7.30
N SER A 84 -8.77 -2.82 -7.60
CA SER A 84 -8.31 -1.48 -7.20
C SER A 84 -9.03 -0.35 -7.94
N VAL A 85 -9.45 -0.59 -9.19
CA VAL A 85 -10.25 0.38 -9.96
C VAL A 85 -11.68 0.42 -9.46
N ILE A 86 -12.30 -0.73 -9.17
CA ILE A 86 -13.71 -0.81 -8.75
C ILE A 86 -13.89 -0.37 -7.29
N ALA A 87 -12.92 -0.65 -6.41
CA ALA A 87 -13.04 -0.40 -4.98
C ALA A 87 -13.42 1.04 -4.62
N PRO A 88 -12.79 2.11 -5.16
CA PRO A 88 -13.18 3.49 -4.86
C PRO A 88 -14.65 3.81 -5.22
N PHE A 89 -15.16 3.25 -6.31
CA PHE A 89 -16.56 3.45 -6.71
C PHE A 89 -17.51 2.68 -5.80
N ALA A 90 -17.18 1.43 -5.46
CA ALA A 90 -17.95 0.62 -4.52
C ALA A 90 -18.02 1.26 -3.13
N VAL A 91 -16.91 1.83 -2.65
CA VAL A 91 -16.85 2.54 -1.35
C VAL A 91 -17.73 3.79 -1.38
N LYS A 92 -17.68 4.59 -2.47
CA LYS A 92 -18.54 5.78 -2.61
C LYS A 92 -20.03 5.45 -2.68
N ALA A 93 -20.38 4.27 -3.19
CA ALA A 93 -21.77 3.81 -3.29
C ALA A 93 -22.33 3.22 -1.98
N THR A 94 -21.50 3.04 -0.95
CA THR A 94 -21.88 2.38 0.30
C THR A 94 -21.89 3.37 1.46
N ASP A 95 -22.86 3.24 2.38
CA ASP A 95 -22.87 4.02 3.61
C ASP A 95 -21.60 3.79 4.46
N PRO A 96 -20.96 4.85 5.01
CA PRO A 96 -19.72 4.73 5.78
C PRO A 96 -19.81 3.76 6.96
N LYS A 97 -20.98 3.67 7.60
CA LYS A 97 -21.25 2.75 8.71
C LYS A 97 -21.19 1.29 8.26
N ASN A 98 -21.83 0.97 7.14
CA ASN A 98 -21.87 -0.38 6.58
C ASN A 98 -20.49 -0.79 6.07
N PHE A 99 -19.78 0.12 5.39
CA PHE A 99 -18.41 -0.12 4.96
C PHE A 99 -17.50 -0.48 6.15
N ARG A 100 -17.56 0.29 7.23
CA ARG A 100 -16.75 0.04 8.43
C ARG A 100 -17.05 -1.31 9.09
N ILE A 101 -18.31 -1.72 9.12
CA ILE A 101 -18.74 -3.02 9.66
C ILE A 101 -18.22 -4.16 8.79
N ILE A 102 -18.45 -4.09 7.46
CA ILE A 102 -17.98 -5.11 6.51
C ILE A 102 -16.46 -5.24 6.57
N PHE A 103 -15.75 -4.11 6.53
CA PHE A 103 -14.29 -4.09 6.61
C PHE A 103 -13.77 -4.70 7.92
N GLY A 104 -14.45 -4.43 9.04
CA GLY A 104 -14.13 -5.04 10.34
C GLY A 104 -14.29 -6.56 10.34
N PHE A 105 -15.37 -7.09 9.77
CA PHE A 105 -15.57 -8.54 9.65
C PHE A 105 -14.54 -9.20 8.76
N VAL A 106 -14.16 -8.57 7.64
CA VAL A 106 -13.08 -9.07 6.77
C VAL A 106 -11.75 -9.15 7.53
N PHE A 107 -11.41 -8.11 8.30
CA PHE A 107 -10.20 -8.10 9.11
C PHE A 107 -10.20 -9.19 10.19
N LEU A 108 -11.33 -9.38 10.88
CA LEU A 108 -11.48 -10.47 11.87
C LEU A 108 -11.32 -11.85 11.21
N GLY A 109 -11.84 -12.02 9.99
CA GLY A 109 -11.63 -13.24 9.21
C GLY A 109 -10.16 -13.49 8.90
N PHE A 110 -9.41 -12.46 8.52
CA PHE A 110 -7.96 -12.54 8.33
C PHE A 110 -7.24 -12.97 9.62
N VAL A 111 -7.50 -12.28 10.73
CA VAL A 111 -6.93 -12.60 12.06
C VAL A 111 -7.18 -14.08 12.40
N TYR A 112 -8.41 -14.56 12.21
CA TYR A 112 -8.78 -15.95 12.48
C TYR A 112 -8.03 -16.95 11.59
N ILE A 113 -7.96 -16.70 10.27
CA ILE A 113 -7.28 -17.58 9.32
C ILE A 113 -5.77 -17.67 9.60
N PHE A 114 -5.14 -16.52 9.89
CA PHE A 114 -3.71 -16.43 10.08
C PHE A 114 -3.26 -16.66 11.52
N ASN A 115 -4.19 -16.85 12.47
CA ASN A 115 -3.90 -17.06 13.90
C ASN A 115 -2.95 -16.01 14.50
N ILE A 116 -3.01 -14.78 13.97
CA ILE A 116 -2.36 -13.57 14.52
C ILE A 116 -3.27 -12.99 15.59
#